data_AF-A0A0K9G8C6-F1
#
_entry.id   AF-A0A0K9G8C6-F1
#
_cell.length_a   1.000
_cell.length_b   1.000
_cell.length_c   1.000
_cell.angle_alpha   90.00
_cell.angle_beta   90.00
_cell.angle_gamma   90.00
#
_symmetry.space_group_name_H-M   'P 1'
#
loop_
_entity.id
_entity.type
_entity.pdbx_description
1 polymer ?
#
loop_
_entity_poly.entity_id
_entity_poly.type
_entity_poly.pdbx_seq_one_letter_code
_entity_poly.pdbx_strand_id
1 'polypeptide(L)'
;MTVQQIIDKLDELTRVHMDLLKLSKEQTEVVKQSDIKSFAAIIAKERKLIQLVERIEAKRAELVRAYLGGKEGTLADCLKKATIQEAELLAEGGSHLMEIVAELKAQNELNRQLVQQSLQFVNMNMDLFLPEEDTYTYERPEQTRESRAGRSLFDSRA
;
A
#
# COMPACT_ATOMS: atom_id res chain seq x y z
N MET A 1 -17.07 -30.26 15.94
CA MET A 1 -16.47 -29.24 15.06
C MET A 1 -16.64 -29.73 13.64
N THR A 2 -17.36 -29.00 12.80
CA THR A 2 -17.65 -29.42 11.42
C THR A 2 -16.82 -28.61 10.43
N VAL A 3 -16.42 -29.24 9.33
CA VAL A 3 -15.69 -28.57 8.23
C VAL A 3 -16.48 -27.38 7.68
N GLN A 4 -17.81 -27.46 7.74
CA GLN A 4 -18.72 -26.37 7.38
C GLN A 4 -18.37 -25.04 8.06
N GLN A 5 -17.99 -25.03 9.34
CA GLN A 5 -17.65 -23.80 10.04
C GLN A 5 -16.37 -23.14 9.48
N ILE A 6 -15.45 -23.93 8.93
CA ILE A 6 -14.23 -23.43 8.29
C ILE A 6 -14.59 -22.85 6.92
N ILE A 7 -15.49 -23.51 6.18
CA ILE A 7 -16.02 -23.04 4.88
C ILE A 7 -16.73 -21.70 5.06
N ASP A 8 -17.61 -21.58 6.06
CA ASP A 8 -18.33 -20.33 6.34
C ASP A 8 -17.36 -19.16 6.64
N LYS A 9 -16.21 -19.43 7.28
CA LYS A 9 -15.18 -18.41 7.52
C LYS A 9 -14.39 -18.05 6.27
N LEU A 10 -14.17 -19.01 5.36
CA LEU A 10 -13.56 -18.74 4.06
C LEU A 10 -14.45 -17.86 3.20
N ASP A 11 -15.76 -18.11 3.20
CA ASP A 11 -16.73 -17.26 2.50
C ASP A 11 -16.78 -15.85 3.08
N GLU A 12 -16.72 -15.73 4.42
CA GLU A 12 -16.68 -14.43 5.09
C GLU A 12 -15.40 -13.66 4.73
N LEU A 13 -14.23 -14.31 4.74
CA LEU A 13 -12.96 -13.71 4.29
C LEU A 13 -13.06 -13.23 2.84
N THR A 14 -13.57 -14.09 1.96
CA THR A 14 -13.77 -13.80 0.54
C THR A 14 -14.59 -12.52 0.33
N ARG A 15 -15.69 -12.38 1.06
CA ARG A 15 -16.54 -11.17 0.99
C ARG A 15 -15.81 -9.92 1.46
N VAL A 16 -15.09 -10.00 2.58
CA VAL A 16 -14.33 -8.86 3.10
C VAL A 16 -13.21 -8.45 2.14
N HIS A 17 -12.55 -9.42 1.48
CA HIS A 17 -11.54 -9.13 0.46
C HIS A 17 -12.14 -8.52 -0.81
N MET A 18 -13.34 -8.94 -1.24
CA MET A 18 -14.07 -8.26 -2.32
C MET A 18 -14.41 -6.81 -1.98
N ASP A 19 -14.81 -6.54 -0.74
CA ASP A 19 -15.11 -5.18 -0.30
C ASP A 19 -13.83 -4.31 -0.23
N LEU A 20 -12.70 -4.88 0.21
CA LEU A 20 -11.39 -4.23 0.11
C LEU A 20 -11.02 -3.93 -1.35
N LEU A 21 -11.28 -4.85 -2.27
CA LEU A 21 -11.01 -4.64 -3.69
C LEU A 21 -11.85 -3.50 -4.27
N LYS A 22 -13.13 -3.38 -3.88
CA LYS A 22 -13.98 -2.25 -4.28
C LYS A 22 -13.43 -0.92 -3.77
N LEU A 23 -13.06 -0.85 -2.49
CA LEU A 23 -12.43 0.36 -1.92
C LEU A 23 -11.12 0.71 -2.62
N SER A 24 -10.31 -0.30 -2.97
CA SER A 24 -9.07 -0.10 -3.70
C SER A 24 -9.32 0.46 -5.11
N LYS A 25 -10.39 0.02 -5.80
CA LYS A 25 -10.81 0.61 -7.08
C LYS A 25 -11.36 2.04 -6.92
N GLU A 26 -12.13 2.32 -5.87
CA GLU A 26 -12.58 3.68 -5.54
C GLU A 26 -11.40 4.61 -5.23
N GLN A 27 -10.37 4.10 -4.55
CA GLN A 27 -9.15 4.84 -4.25
C GLN A 27 -8.45 5.32 -5.53
N THR A 28 -8.43 4.50 -6.58
CA THR A 28 -7.88 4.87 -7.89
C THR A 28 -8.57 6.11 -8.47
N GLU A 29 -9.91 6.17 -8.38
CA GLU A 29 -10.69 7.29 -8.91
C GLU A 29 -10.51 8.56 -8.08
N VAL A 30 -10.46 8.42 -6.76
CA VAL A 30 -10.23 9.55 -5.85
C VAL A 30 -8.83 10.14 -6.00
N VAL A 31 -7.81 9.30 -6.22
CA VAL A 31 -6.44 9.76 -6.50
C VAL A 31 -6.39 10.57 -7.81
N LYS A 32 -7.06 10.10 -8.87
CA LYS A 32 -7.16 10.85 -10.14
C LYS A 32 -7.82 12.23 -9.95
N GLN A 33 -8.82 12.32 -9.09
CA GLN A 33 -9.56 13.56 -8.82
C GLN A 33 -8.85 14.49 -7.81
N SER A 34 -7.72 14.07 -7.23
CA SER A 34 -6.99 14.80 -6.18
C SER A 34 -7.83 15.15 -4.94
N ASP A 35 -8.87 14.37 -4.65
CA ASP A 35 -9.74 14.60 -3.48
C ASP A 35 -9.17 13.95 -2.21
N ILE A 36 -8.41 14.76 -1.46
CA ILE A 36 -7.73 14.36 -0.23
C ILE A 36 -8.72 13.92 0.87
N LYS A 37 -9.93 14.50 0.92
CA LYS A 37 -10.91 14.19 1.98
C LYS A 37 -11.52 12.82 1.77
N SER A 38 -11.94 12.53 0.54
CA SER A 38 -12.46 11.22 0.17
C SER A 38 -11.38 10.13 0.28
N PHE A 39 -10.12 10.46 -0.03
CA PHE A 39 -8.99 9.54 0.10
C PHE A 39 -8.76 9.12 1.56
N ALA A 40 -8.77 10.09 2.48
CA ALA A 40 -8.64 9.82 3.91
C ALA A 40 -9.80 8.96 4.45
N ALA A 41 -11.03 9.19 3.97
CA ALA A 41 -12.19 8.38 4.35
C ALA A 41 -12.08 6.93 3.86
N ILE A 42 -11.56 6.70 2.65
CA ILE A 42 -11.30 5.35 2.11
C ILE A 42 -10.27 4.62 2.97
N ILE A 43 -9.15 5.26 3.30
CA ILE A 43 -8.12 4.66 4.18
C ILE A 43 -8.70 4.25 5.53
N ALA A 44 -9.57 5.08 6.12
CA ALA A 44 -10.23 4.75 7.39
C ALA A 44 -11.15 3.52 7.28
N LYS A 45 -11.84 3.34 6.15
CA LYS A 45 -12.66 2.15 5.88
C LYS A 45 -11.78 0.90 5.66
N GLU A 46 -10.71 1.01 4.90
CA GLU A 46 -9.76 -0.09 4.66
C GLU A 46 -9.17 -0.61 5.98
N ARG A 47 -8.74 0.29 6.87
CA ARG A 47 -8.23 -0.10 8.20
C ARG A 47 -9.23 -0.93 9.01
N LYS A 48 -10.53 -0.60 8.94
CA LYS A 48 -11.58 -1.37 9.62
C LYS A 48 -11.75 -2.76 9.01
N LEU A 49 -11.71 -2.86 7.68
CA LEU A 49 -11.79 -4.14 6.99
C LEU A 49 -10.56 -5.02 7.26
N ILE A 50 -9.36 -4.44 7.31
CA ILE A 50 -8.13 -5.17 7.68
C ILE A 50 -8.26 -5.78 9.10
N GLN A 51 -8.73 -5.00 10.07
CA GLN A 51 -8.98 -5.52 11.43
C GLN A 51 -10.05 -6.62 11.46
N LEU A 52 -11.04 -6.54 10.56
CA LEU A 52 -12.05 -7.58 10.42
C LEU A 52 -11.46 -8.86 9.83
N VAL A 53 -10.62 -8.77 8.79
CA VAL A 53 -9.86 -9.90 8.22
C VAL A 53 -9.03 -10.59 9.29
N GLU A 54 -8.25 -9.85 10.08
CA GLU A 54 -7.42 -10.40 11.16
C GLU A 54 -8.25 -11.21 12.17
N ARG A 55 -9.43 -10.71 12.55
CA ARG A 55 -10.33 -11.39 13.48
C ARG A 55 -10.94 -12.66 12.88
N ILE A 56 -11.36 -12.62 11.63
CA ILE A 56 -11.95 -13.78 10.95
C ILE A 56 -10.88 -14.86 10.75
N GLU A 57 -9.67 -14.45 10.36
CA GLU A 57 -8.55 -15.36 10.14
C GLU A 57 -8.09 -16.02 11.44
N ALA A 58 -8.03 -15.27 12.56
CA ALA A 58 -7.77 -15.85 13.87
C ALA A 58 -8.80 -16.93 14.25
N LYS A 59 -10.09 -16.66 14.03
CA LYS A 59 -11.16 -17.65 14.26
C LYS A 59 -11.03 -18.86 13.33
N ARG A 60 -10.69 -18.65 12.06
CA ARG A 60 -10.44 -19.74 11.10
C ARG A 60 -9.29 -20.64 11.58
N ALA A 61 -8.19 -20.04 12.05
CA ALA A 61 -7.04 -20.76 12.58
C ALA A 61 -7.40 -21.57 13.84
N GLU A 62 -8.21 -21.02 14.75
CA GLU A 62 -8.74 -21.74 15.92
C GLU A 62 -9.60 -22.94 15.51
N LEU A 63 -10.50 -22.76 14.53
CA LEU A 63 -11.35 -23.84 14.02
C LEU A 63 -10.53 -24.95 13.35
N VAL A 64 -9.51 -24.59 12.56
CA VAL A 64 -8.57 -25.54 11.95
C VAL A 64 -7.81 -26.31 13.02
N ARG A 65 -7.29 -25.62 14.05
CA ARG A 65 -6.59 -26.26 15.17
C ARG A 65 -7.51 -27.21 15.93
N ALA A 66 -8.76 -26.82 16.18
CA ALA A 66 -9.75 -27.67 16.84
C ALA A 66 -10.08 -28.92 15.99
N TYR A 67 -10.21 -28.77 14.68
CA TYR A 67 -10.48 -29.87 13.74
C TYR A 67 -9.30 -30.85 13.63
N LEU A 68 -8.06 -30.35 13.69
CA LEU A 68 -6.85 -31.18 13.63
C LEU A 68 -6.48 -31.85 14.97
N GLY A 69 -7.23 -31.60 16.04
CA GLY A 69 -6.99 -32.18 17.37
C GLY A 69 -5.90 -31.44 18.17
N GLY A 70 -5.86 -30.11 18.06
CA GLY A 70 -4.97 -29.25 18.84
C GLY A 70 -3.62 -28.93 18.18
N LYS A 71 -3.32 -29.55 17.04
CA LYS A 71 -2.12 -29.26 16.24
C LYS A 71 -2.34 -28.03 15.37
N GLU A 72 -1.31 -27.18 15.27
CA GLU A 72 -1.25 -26.22 14.18
C GLU A 72 -1.18 -26.97 12.86
N GLY A 73 -1.91 -26.48 11.87
CA GLY A 73 -1.93 -27.08 10.56
C GLY A 73 -2.64 -26.19 9.56
N THR A 74 -2.52 -26.57 8.30
CA THR A 74 -2.99 -25.77 7.19
C THR A 74 -4.35 -26.26 6.69
N LEU A 75 -4.97 -25.49 5.81
CA LEU A 75 -6.16 -25.92 5.06
C LEU A 75 -5.90 -27.25 4.33
N ALA A 76 -4.67 -27.45 3.83
CA ALA A 76 -4.25 -28.70 3.20
C ALA A 76 -4.23 -29.90 4.15
N ASP A 77 -4.02 -29.67 5.46
CA ASP A 77 -4.08 -30.74 6.47
C ASP A 77 -5.52 -31.07 6.87
N CYS A 78 -6.45 -30.09 6.73
CA CYS A 78 -7.88 -30.34 6.88
C CYS A 78 -8.41 -31.20 5.73
N LEU A 79 -7.94 -30.97 4.50
CA LEU A 79 -8.31 -31.77 3.31
C LEU A 79 -7.97 -33.27 3.47
N LYS A 80 -6.90 -33.62 4.20
CA LYS A 80 -6.51 -35.03 4.44
C LYS A 80 -7.45 -35.78 5.37
N LYS A 81 -8.24 -35.07 6.19
CA LYS A 81 -9.22 -35.63 7.13
C LYS A 81 -10.67 -35.44 6.69
N ALA A 82 -10.91 -34.51 5.76
CA ALA A 82 -12.22 -34.20 5.23
C ALA A 82 -12.76 -35.32 4.34
N THR A 83 -14.09 -35.42 4.23
CA THR A 83 -14.72 -36.27 3.21
C THR A 83 -14.49 -35.69 1.80
N ILE A 84 -14.67 -36.50 0.75
CA ILE A 84 -14.42 -36.09 -0.64
C ILE A 84 -15.23 -34.83 -1.02
N GLN A 85 -16.50 -34.75 -0.59
CA GLN A 85 -17.36 -33.58 -0.85
C GLN A 85 -16.91 -32.33 -0.09
N GLU A 86 -16.50 -32.47 1.16
CA GLU A 86 -15.98 -31.35 1.96
C GLU A 86 -14.62 -30.86 1.43
N ALA A 87 -13.81 -31.78 0.89
CA ALA A 87 -12.52 -31.46 0.31
C ALA A 87 -12.65 -30.63 -0.98
N GLU A 88 -13.62 -30.94 -1.84
CA GLU A 88 -13.94 -30.14 -3.02
C GLU A 88 -14.36 -28.72 -2.65
N LEU A 89 -15.28 -28.56 -1.69
CA LEU A 89 -15.75 -27.25 -1.24
C LEU A 89 -14.64 -26.39 -0.62
N LEU A 90 -13.77 -27.01 0.20
CA LEU A 90 -12.60 -26.34 0.77
C LEU A 90 -11.60 -25.88 -0.30
N ALA A 91 -11.39 -26.71 -1.33
CA ALA A 91 -10.49 -26.40 -2.43
C ALA A 91 -11.05 -25.26 -3.30
N GLU A 92 -12.34 -25.29 -3.61
CA GLU A 92 -13.03 -24.25 -4.39
C GLU A 92 -13.02 -22.91 -3.65
N GLY A 93 -13.44 -22.88 -2.39
CA GLY A 93 -13.41 -21.66 -1.57
C GLY A 93 -11.99 -21.11 -1.38
N GLY A 94 -11.00 -21.99 -1.21
CA GLY A 94 -9.59 -21.61 -1.12
C GLY A 94 -9.05 -21.00 -2.42
N SER A 95 -9.40 -21.58 -3.58
CA SER A 95 -9.01 -21.07 -4.89
C SER A 95 -9.62 -19.71 -5.17
N HIS A 96 -10.92 -19.56 -4.91
CA HIS A 96 -11.64 -18.30 -5.11
C HIS A 96 -11.09 -17.16 -4.23
N LEU A 97 -10.78 -17.45 -2.95
CA LEU A 97 -10.11 -16.50 -2.08
C LEU A 97 -8.73 -16.10 -2.62
N MET A 98 -7.95 -17.06 -3.14
CA MET A 98 -6.63 -16.79 -3.71
C MET A 98 -6.68 -15.88 -4.93
N GLU A 99 -7.67 -16.07 -5.81
CA GLU A 99 -7.90 -15.20 -6.97
C GLU A 99 -8.21 -13.76 -6.55
N ILE A 100 -9.12 -13.57 -5.61
CA ILE A 100 -9.49 -12.22 -5.13
C ILE A 100 -8.30 -11.54 -4.43
N VAL A 101 -7.52 -12.27 -3.64
CA VAL A 101 -6.32 -11.72 -2.99
C VAL A 101 -5.27 -11.32 -4.03
N ALA A 102 -5.12 -12.10 -5.10
CA ALA A 102 -4.22 -11.75 -6.20
C ALA A 102 -4.68 -10.48 -6.93
N GLU A 103 -5.97 -10.34 -7.22
CA GLU A 103 -6.54 -9.13 -7.82
C GLU A 103 -6.36 -7.91 -6.90
N LEU A 104 -6.64 -8.05 -5.60
CA LEU A 104 -6.44 -6.99 -4.61
C LEU A 104 -4.98 -6.53 -4.57
N LYS A 105 -4.03 -7.47 -4.62
CA LYS A 105 -2.60 -7.16 -4.64
C LYS A 105 -2.20 -6.38 -5.89
N ALA A 106 -2.72 -6.77 -7.05
CA ALA A 106 -2.48 -6.06 -8.31
C ALA A 106 -3.05 -4.63 -8.27
N GLN A 107 -4.27 -4.46 -7.74
CA GLN A 107 -4.90 -3.15 -7.58
C GLN A 107 -4.13 -2.25 -6.61
N ASN A 108 -3.65 -2.80 -5.49
CA ASN A 108 -2.88 -2.05 -4.51
C ASN A 108 -1.55 -1.53 -5.11
N GLU A 109 -0.87 -2.37 -5.91
CA GLU A 109 0.35 -1.97 -6.60
C GLU A 109 0.08 -0.83 -7.60
N LEU A 110 -1.01 -0.92 -8.37
CA LEU A 110 -1.43 0.13 -9.29
C LEU A 110 -1.71 1.44 -8.55
N ASN A 111 -2.40 1.40 -7.41
CA ASN A 111 -2.65 2.60 -6.60
C ASN A 111 -1.36 3.22 -6.07
N ARG A 112 -0.38 2.39 -5.65
CA ARG A 112 0.93 2.88 -5.21
C ARG A 112 1.66 3.63 -6.32
N GLN A 113 1.63 3.12 -7.54
CA GLN A 113 2.23 3.76 -8.71
C GLN A 113 1.54 5.08 -9.05
N LEU A 114 0.21 5.13 -9.05
CA LEU A 114 -0.55 6.38 -9.32
C LEU A 114 -0.27 7.47 -8.29
N VAL A 115 -0.18 7.11 -7.00
CA VAL A 115 0.17 8.07 -5.95
C VAL A 115 1.60 8.59 -6.14
N GLN A 116 2.56 7.71 -6.47
CA GLN A 116 3.93 8.13 -6.78
C GLN A 116 4.00 9.08 -7.98
N GLN A 117 3.30 8.75 -9.07
CA GLN A 117 3.24 9.61 -10.25
C GLN A 117 2.61 10.98 -9.95
N SER A 118 1.56 10.99 -9.12
CA SER A 118 0.90 12.23 -8.69
C SER A 118 1.85 13.11 -7.87
N LEU A 119 2.63 12.51 -6.97
CA LEU A 119 3.68 13.22 -6.21
C LEU A 119 4.80 13.75 -7.11
N GLN A 120 5.26 12.94 -8.08
CA GLN A 120 6.27 13.36 -9.06
C GLN A 120 5.77 14.54 -9.90
N PHE A 121 4.51 14.50 -10.34
CA PHE A 121 3.89 15.60 -11.08
C PHE A 121 3.82 16.88 -10.24
N VAL A 122 3.41 16.80 -8.97
CA VAL A 122 3.39 17.97 -8.08
C VAL A 122 4.80 18.54 -7.90
N ASN A 123 5.80 17.70 -7.64
CA ASN A 123 7.19 18.16 -7.49
C ASN A 123 7.73 18.82 -8.76
N MET A 124 7.53 18.21 -9.93
CA MET A 124 7.98 18.76 -11.21
C MET A 124 7.31 20.10 -11.54
N ASN A 125 6.03 20.27 -11.21
CA ASN A 125 5.36 21.57 -11.38
C ASN A 125 5.88 22.59 -10.36
N MET A 126 6.15 22.20 -9.12
CA MET A 126 6.77 23.09 -8.13
C MET A 126 8.14 23.59 -8.60
N ASP A 127 8.98 22.71 -9.17
CA ASP A 127 10.28 23.07 -9.74
C ASP A 127 10.17 24.10 -10.88
N LEU A 128 9.05 24.12 -11.63
CA LEU A 128 8.78 25.12 -12.67
C LEU A 128 8.28 26.47 -12.13
N PHE A 129 7.72 26.49 -10.91
CA PHE A 129 7.25 27.70 -10.23
C PHE A 129 8.26 28.28 -9.23
N LEU A 130 9.30 27.53 -8.90
CA LEU A 130 10.47 28.04 -8.19
C LEU A 130 11.23 28.97 -9.15
N PRO A 131 11.39 30.26 -8.83
CA PRO A 131 12.29 31.11 -9.60
C PRO A 131 13.68 30.47 -9.53
N GLU A 132 14.31 30.19 -10.68
CA GLU A 132 15.76 30.08 -10.66
C GLU A 132 16.25 31.41 -10.09
N GLU A 133 17.00 31.38 -8.97
CA GLU A 133 17.61 32.58 -8.45
C GLU A 133 18.63 33.05 -9.48
N ASP A 134 18.16 33.90 -10.40
CA ASP A 134 18.97 34.69 -11.31
C ASP A 134 19.87 35.58 -10.44
N THR A 135 21.02 35.04 -10.08
CA THR A 135 22.12 35.79 -9.47
C THR A 135 22.79 36.68 -10.52
N TYR A 136 21.99 37.52 -11.19
CA TYR A 136 22.48 38.65 -11.96
C TYR A 136 22.84 39.78 -10.98
N THR A 137 23.96 39.60 -10.27
CA THR A 137 24.63 40.71 -9.58
C THR A 137 25.13 41.67 -10.65
N TYR A 138 24.36 42.73 -10.91
CA TYR A 138 24.78 43.89 -11.69
C TYR A 138 25.98 44.53 -10.96
N GLU A 139 27.21 44.16 -11.32
CA GLU A 139 28.39 44.93 -10.94
C GLU A 139 28.36 46.26 -11.70
N ARG A 140 28.01 47.33 -10.98
CA ARG A 140 28.17 48.70 -11.46
C ARG A 140 29.66 48.99 -11.61
N PRO A 141 30.13 49.49 -12.77
CA PRO A 141 31.47 50.01 -12.87
C PRO A 141 31.51 51.41 -12.24
N GLU A 142 32.63 51.72 -11.59
CA GLU A 142 33.06 53.04 -11.11
C GLU A 142 32.54 53.51 -9.73
N GLN A 143 33.39 53.38 -8.71
CA GLN A 143 34.03 54.53 -8.03
C GLN A 143 35.04 54.09 -6.95
N THR A 144 36.30 54.03 -7.38
CA THR A 144 37.56 54.50 -6.77
C THR A 144 37.66 54.85 -5.26
N ARG A 145 38.76 54.33 -4.66
CA ARG A 145 39.52 54.74 -3.45
C ARG A 145 38.87 54.37 -2.09
N GLU A 146 39.57 53.84 -1.08
CA GLU A 146 40.99 53.96 -0.71
C GLU A 146 41.37 52.86 0.31
N SER A 147 42.55 52.26 0.10
CA SER A 147 43.52 51.76 1.09
C SER A 147 43.06 51.36 2.51
N ARG A 148 43.26 50.07 2.87
CA ARG A 148 44.42 49.64 3.69
C ARG A 148 44.41 48.15 4.03
N ALA A 149 45.61 47.60 3.85
CA ALA A 149 46.30 46.69 4.76
C ALA A 149 45.80 45.25 4.85
N GLY A 150 46.56 44.36 4.23
CA GLY A 150 46.86 43.08 4.85
C GLY A 150 47.10 41.94 3.88
N ARG A 151 48.37 41.75 3.50
CA ARG A 151 48.99 40.47 3.08
C ARG A 151 48.44 39.91 1.74
N SER A 152 49.01 40.26 0.59
CA SER A 152 50.35 39.89 0.11
C SER A 152 50.72 38.43 0.35
N LEU A 153 50.54 37.65 -0.73
CA LEU A 153 51.43 36.61 -1.25
C LEU A 153 51.64 35.39 -0.35
N PHE A 154 50.95 34.29 -0.66
CA PHE A 154 51.71 33.10 -1.02
C PHE A 154 50.97 32.28 -2.07
N ASP A 155 51.76 31.94 -3.08
CA ASP A 155 51.42 31.41 -4.38
C ASP A 155 51.12 29.90 -4.28
N SER A 156 50.19 29.52 -5.15
CA SER A 156 49.90 28.18 -5.59
C SER A 156 51.13 27.43 -6.16
N ARG A 157 51.24 26.13 -5.87
CA ARG A 157 51.22 25.01 -6.84
C ARG A 157 52.07 23.79 -6.43
N ALA A 158 51.63 22.67 -7.01
CA ALA A 158 52.32 21.42 -7.37
C ALA A 158 52.28 20.29 -6.35
#